data_AF-A0A438G334-F1
#
_entry.id   AF-A0A438G334-F1
#
_cell.length_a   1.000
_cell.length_b   1.000
_cell.length_c   1.000
_cell.angle_alpha   90.00
_cell.angle_beta   90.00
_cell.angle_gamma   90.00
#
_symmetry.space_group_name_H-M   'P 1'
#
loop_
_entity.id
_entity.type
_entity.pdbx_description
1 polymer ?
#
loop_
_entity_poly.entity_id
_entity_poly.type
_entity_poly.pdbx_seq_one_letter_code
_entity_poly.pdbx_strand_id
1 'polypeptide(L)' 'MGSQEYELGVGVKTRVYTLPFLGTEDGTKAEVVASCHIDTSAWNPKHVAFQVLKVKPGSVPVCHFLPREDLIWIPK' A
#
# COMPACT_ATOMS: atom_id res chain seq x y z
N MET A 1 -4.80 -2.41 15.93
CA MET A 1 -4.44 -2.17 14.51
C MET A 1 -4.57 -0.67 14.28
N GLY A 2 -3.44 0.03 14.10
CA GLY A 2 -3.44 1.46 13.81
C GLY A 2 -3.34 1.69 12.31
N SER A 3 -4.14 2.61 11.77
CA SER A 3 -4.04 3.07 10.39
C SER A 3 -3.84 4.57 10.40
N GLN A 4 -2.89 5.06 9.63
CA GLN A 4 -2.67 6.49 9.47
C GLN A 4 -2.88 6.88 8.00
N GLU A 5 -3.63 7.95 7.76
CA GLU A 5 -3.92 8.47 6.43
C GLU A 5 -2.94 9.57 6.07
N TYR A 6 -2.36 9.51 4.87
CA TYR A 6 -1.41 10.51 4.40
C TYR A 6 -1.67 10.88 2.93
N GLU A 7 -1.43 12.15 2.61
CA GLU A 7 -1.42 12.66 1.25
C GLU A 7 0.03 12.75 0.78
N LEU A 8 0.49 11.71 0.08
CA LEU A 8 1.81 11.70 -0.52
C LEU A 8 1.70 12.39 -1.89
N GLY A 9 2.05 13.68 -1.95
CA GLY A 9 2.35 14.45 -3.17
C GLY A 9 1.53 14.15 -4.44
N VAL A 10 0.59 15.03 -4.77
CA VAL A 10 -0.26 15.03 -5.97
C VAL A 10 -1.24 13.85 -6.04
N GLY A 11 -2.37 14.00 -5.35
CA GLY A 11 -3.64 13.36 -5.70
C GLY A 11 -3.82 11.88 -5.37
N VAL A 12 -2.86 11.23 -4.71
CA VAL A 12 -3.02 9.84 -4.25
C VAL A 12 -3.31 9.86 -2.75
N LYS A 13 -4.56 9.60 -2.36
CA LYS A 13 -4.89 9.37 -0.95
C LYS A 13 -4.30 8.03 -0.55
N THR A 14 -3.27 8.00 0.29
CA THR A 14 -2.60 6.77 0.72
C THR A 14 -2.87 6.52 2.19
N ARG A 15 -3.10 5.26 2.56
CA ARG A 15 -3.16 4.82 3.95
C ARG A 15 -2.08 3.80 4.20
N VAL A 16 -1.42 3.94 5.34
CA VAL A 16 -0.38 3.01 5.76
C VAL A 16 -0.86 2.23 6.98
N TYR A 17 -0.59 0.94 6.97
CA TYR A 17 -1.00 0.00 8.00
C TYR A 17 0.21 -0.76 8.51
N THR A 18 0.35 -0.86 9.82
CA THR A 18 1.24 -1.84 10.46
C THR A 18 0.43 -3.07 10.81
N LEU A 19 0.86 -4.23 10.27
CA LEU A 19 0.16 -5.50 10.40
C LEU A 19 1.07 -6.54 11.07
N PRO A 20 0.54 -7.36 11.99
CA PRO A 20 1.28 -8.50 12.50
C PRO A 20 1.41 -9.57 11.41
N PHE A 21 2.59 -10.18 11.32
CA PHE A 21 2.90 -11.27 10.41
C PHE A 21 3.51 -12.45 11.16
N LEU A 22 3.24 -13.66 10.70
CA LEU A 22 3.73 -14.90 11.30
C LEU A 22 4.41 -15.76 10.24
N GLY A 23 5.68 -16.09 10.46
CA GLY A 23 6.43 -17.03 9.64
C GLY A 23 5.79 -18.42 9.70
N THR A 24 5.50 -19.00 8.54
CA THR A 24 4.79 -20.29 8.44
C THR A 24 5.66 -21.48 8.82
N GLU A 25 6.99 -21.35 8.72
CA GLU A 25 7.93 -22.44 8.98
C GLU A 25 8.44 -22.45 10.43
N ASP A 26 8.70 -21.27 11.00
CA ASP A 26 9.36 -21.12 12.30
C ASP A 26 8.51 -20.39 13.36
N GLY A 27 7.33 -19.90 12.98
CA GLY A 27 6.47 -19.12 13.86
C GLY A 27 7.03 -17.74 14.23
N THR A 28 8.03 -17.25 13.49
CA THR A 28 8.61 -15.93 13.76
C THR A 28 7.57 -14.84 13.61
N LYS A 29 7.44 -13.98 14.63
CA LYS A 29 6.54 -12.82 14.61
C LYS A 29 7.28 -11.60 14.09
N ALA A 30 6.67 -10.90 13.15
CA ALA A 30 7.17 -9.64 12.62
C ALA A 30 6.03 -8.62 12.50
N GLU A 31 6.37 -7.34 12.46
CA GLU A 31 5.47 -6.31 11.99
C GLU A 31 5.86 -5.95 10.55
N VAL A 32 4.86 -5.90 9.68
CA VAL A 32 5.04 -5.50 8.28
C VAL A 32 4.22 -4.24 8.02
N VAL A 33 4.73 -3.40 7.12
CA VAL A 33 4.04 -2.20 6.69
C VAL A 33 3.40 -2.44 5.33
N ALA A 34 2.12 -2.11 5.22
CA ALA A 34 1.38 -2.12 3.96
C ALA A 34 0.96 -0.70 3.60
N SER A 35 1.13 -0.34 2.34
CA SER A 35 0.65 0.90 1.74
C SER A 35 -0.57 0.60 0.89
N CYS A 36 -1.64 1.36 1.08
CA CYS A 36 -2.86 1.28 0.30
C CYS A 36 -3.14 2.63 -0.36
N HIS A 37 -3.11 2.66 -1.69
CA HIS A 37 -3.48 3.80 -2.51
C HIS A 37 -5.00 3.78 -2.71
N ILE A 38 -5.71 4.61 -1.95
CA ILE A 38 -7.17 4.65 -1.83
C ILE A 38 -7.80 5.24 -3.09
N ASP A 39 -7.17 6.28 -3.65
CA ASP A 39 -7.58 6.86 -4.92
C ASP A 39 -6.46 6.66 -5.95
N THR A 40 -6.75 5.82 -6.94
CA THR A 40 -5.86 5.54 -8.08
C THR A 40 -6.41 6.11 -9.39
N SER A 41 -7.43 6.97 -9.34
CA SER A 41 -8.09 7.54 -10.53
C SER A 41 -7.13 8.33 -11.43
N ALA A 42 -6.13 8.98 -10.83
CA ALA A 42 -5.10 9.75 -11.52
C ALA A 42 -3.94 8.89 -12.06
N TRP A 43 -3.87 7.60 -11.73
CA TRP A 43 -2.77 6.74 -12.19
C TRP A 43 -2.88 6.46 -13.68
N ASN A 44 -1.74 6.22 -14.32
CA ASN A 44 -1.69 5.79 -15.71
C ASN A 44 -2.56 4.52 -15.90
N PRO A 45 -3.57 4.51 -16.79
CA PRO A 45 -4.40 3.32 -17.03
C PRO A 45 -3.63 2.07 -17.46
N LYS A 46 -2.39 2.22 -17.95
CA LYS A 46 -1.47 1.13 -18.30
C LYS A 46 -0.55 0.71 -17.15
N HIS A 47 -0.69 1.26 -15.95
CA HIS A 47 0.12 0.91 -14.78
C HIS A 47 0.03 -0.60 -14.48
N VAL A 48 1.15 -1.21 -14.11
CA VAL A 48 1.28 -2.67 -13.94
C VAL A 48 0.26 -3.25 -12.95
N ALA A 49 -0.07 -2.49 -11.89
CA ALA A 49 -1.06 -2.90 -10.89
C ALA A 49 -2.43 -3.23 -11.52
N PHE A 50 -2.88 -2.44 -12.49
CA PHE A 50 -4.17 -2.66 -13.17
C PHE A 50 -4.13 -3.89 -14.08
N GLN A 51 -2.96 -4.20 -14.65
CA GLN A 51 -2.77 -5.39 -15.48
C GLN A 51 -2.74 -6.68 -14.66
N VAL A 52 -2.14 -6.64 -13.46
CA VAL A 52 -2.06 -7.79 -12.55
C VAL A 52 -3.42 -8.03 -11.87
N LEU A 53 -4.02 -6.98 -11.31
CA LEU A 53 -5.27 -7.08 -10.54
C LEU A 53 -6.53 -7.13 -11.41
N LYS A 54 -6.42 -6.82 -12.72
CA LYS A 54 -7.55 -6.77 -13.67
C LYS A 54 -8.63 -5.77 -13.26
N VAL A 55 -8.22 -4.60 -12.78
CA VAL A 55 -9.10 -3.51 -12.35
C VAL A 55 -8.79 -2.21 -13.11
N LYS A 56 -9.69 -1.22 -13.03
CA LYS A 56 -9.52 0.09 -13.69
C LYS A 56 -9.01 1.12 -12.68
N PRO A 57 -8.36 2.22 -13.13
CA PRO A 57 -8.05 3.35 -12.27
C PRO A 57 -9.29 3.83 -11.49
N GLY A 58 -9.12 4.04 -10.18
CA GLY A 58 -10.15 4.58 -9.30
C GLY A 58 -11.31 3.62 -8.96
N SER A 59 -11.34 2.38 -9.48
CA SER A 59 -12.43 1.45 -9.18
C SER A 59 -12.29 0.78 -7.81
N VAL A 60 -11.05 0.56 -7.36
CA VAL A 60 -10.72 -0.05 -6.06
C VAL A 60 -9.41 0.52 -5.52
N PRO A 61 -9.19 0.49 -4.19
CA PRO A 61 -7.88 0.73 -3.61
C PRO A 61 -6.85 -0.31 -4.09
N VAL A 62 -5.61 0.11 -4.28
CA VAL A 62 -4.49 -0.79 -4.58
C VAL A 62 -3.55 -0.83 -3.38
N CYS A 63 -3.39 -2.01 -2.78
CA CYS A 63 -2.53 -2.20 -1.61
C CYS A 63 -1.32 -3.09 -1.95
N HIS A 64 -0.18 -2.80 -1.33
CA HIS A 64 1.01 -3.65 -1.40
C HIS A 64 1.81 -3.57 -0.10
N PHE A 65 2.56 -4.63 0.21
CA PHE A 65 3.60 -4.57 1.23
C PHE A 65 4.77 -3.73 0.72
N LEU A 66 5.48 -3.08 1.63
CA LEU A 66 6.72 -2.39 1.30
C LEU A 66 7.87 -3.41 1.18
N PRO A 67 8.55 -3.50 0.03
CA PRO A 67 9.84 -4.14 -0.09
C PRO A 67 10.83 -3.59 0.96
N ARG A 68 11.85 -4.38 1.29
CA ARG A 68 12.86 -4.03 2.30
C ARG A 68 13.54 -2.67 2.08
N GLU A 69 13.66 -2.23 0.82
CA GLU A 69 14.40 -1.03 0.43
C GLU A 69 13.49 0.18 0.13
N ASP A 70 12.17 0.06 0.31
CA ASP A 70 11.24 1.15 0.05
C ASP A 70 11.09 2.05 1.29
N LEU A 71 11.01 3.36 1.07
CA LEU A 71 10.84 4.37 2.13
C LEU A 71 9.51 5.11 1.95
N ILE A 72 8.79 5.32 3.06
CA ILE A 72 7.64 6.24 3.11
C ILE A 72 7.96 7.38 4.05
N TRP A 73 7.77 8.61 3.56
CA TRP A 73 7.84 9.81 4.39
C TRP A 73 6.47 10.14 4.96
N ILE A 74 6.37 10.06 6.28
CA ILE A 74 5.16 10.40 7.03
C ILE A 74 5.35 11.80 7.63
N PRO A 75 4.61 12.82 7.17
CA PRO A 75 4.60 14.12 7.85
C PRO A 75 4.01 13.95 9.26
N LYS A 76 4.53 14.73 10.22
CA LYS A 76 4.01 14.80 11.59
C LYS A 76 2.68 15.51 11.68
#